data_AF-A0A8H7N7I5-F1
#
_entry.id   AF-A0A8H7N7I5-F1
#
_cell.length_a   1.000
_cell.length_b   1.000
_cell.length_c   1.000
_cell.angle_alpha   90.00
_cell.angle_beta   90.00
_cell.angle_gamma   90.00
#
_symmetry.space_group_name_H-M   'P 1'
#
loop_
_entity.id
_entity.type
_entity.pdbx_description
1 polymer ?
#
loop_
_entity_poly.entity_id
_entity_poly.type
_entity_poly.pdbx_seq_one_letter_code
_entity_poly.pdbx_strand_id
1 'polypeptide(L)'
;MANSKFEYVRAFEQPDYLLPNTWIVVRVDGRAFTKMCAKYNFEKPNDRRALDLMNAAAKAVVTDLSDITVAYGVSDEYSFIIHKSSGLFERRASKLVSTIVSTFTANYVHLWPKYLTETPLSFPLPTFETDVQFATQPCRTCVTT
;
A
#
# COMPACT_ATOMS: atom_id res chain seq x y z
N MET A 1 32.55 18.16 -13.25
CA MET A 1 31.33 17.66 -12.58
C MET A 1 30.40 18.84 -12.35
N ALA A 2 29.27 18.90 -13.05
CA ALA A 2 28.43 20.11 -13.18
C ALA A 2 27.34 20.29 -12.09
N ASN A 3 27.21 19.35 -11.15
CA ASN A 3 26.11 19.34 -10.18
C ASN A 3 26.50 19.77 -8.75
N SER A 4 27.74 20.19 -8.48
CA SER A 4 28.19 20.52 -7.11
C SER A 4 27.55 21.78 -6.51
N LYS A 5 27.08 22.74 -7.34
CA LYS A 5 26.51 24.01 -6.88
C LYS A 5 25.22 23.85 -6.07
N PHE A 6 24.46 22.78 -6.31
CA PHE A 6 23.17 22.54 -5.66
C PHE A 6 23.15 21.28 -4.79
N GLU A 7 24.29 20.61 -4.59
CA GLU A 7 24.35 19.35 -3.84
C GLU A 7 23.90 19.49 -2.38
N TYR A 8 24.04 20.69 -1.79
CA TYR A 8 23.60 21.00 -0.43
C TYR A 8 22.10 20.75 -0.20
N VAL A 9 21.25 20.74 -1.24
CA VAL A 9 19.82 20.49 -1.09
C VAL A 9 19.51 19.05 -0.65
N ARG A 10 20.40 18.10 -0.95
CA ARG A 10 20.26 16.70 -0.54
C ARG A 10 20.38 16.53 0.97
N ALA A 11 21.08 17.42 1.65
CA ALA A 11 21.22 17.38 3.11
C ALA A 11 19.92 17.72 3.87
N PHE A 12 18.90 18.26 3.19
CA PHE A 12 17.58 18.51 3.79
C PHE A 12 16.68 17.27 3.76
N GLU A 13 17.06 16.19 3.08
CA GLU A 13 16.32 14.92 3.13
C GLU A 13 16.43 14.32 4.53
N GLN A 14 15.27 14.12 5.18
CA GLN A 14 15.23 13.43 6.46
C GLN A 14 15.27 11.92 6.24
N PRO A 15 16.21 11.19 6.86
CA PRO A 15 16.24 9.75 6.81
C PRO A 15 15.06 9.16 7.58
N ASP A 16 14.39 8.20 6.95
CA ASP A 16 13.12 7.62 7.39
C ASP A 16 13.23 6.11 7.65
N TYR A 17 14.28 5.73 8.38
CA TYR A 17 14.57 4.33 8.70
C TYR A 17 13.64 3.79 9.78
N LEU A 18 13.09 2.61 9.52
CA LEU A 18 12.20 1.92 10.45
C LEU A 18 13.00 1.06 11.45
N LEU A 19 12.49 0.96 12.67
CA LEU A 19 13.14 0.20 13.75
C LEU A 19 13.44 -1.24 13.28
N PRO A 20 14.65 -1.78 13.50
CA PRO A 20 14.96 -3.18 13.17
C PRO A 20 14.11 -4.15 14.00
N ASN A 21 13.90 -5.37 13.49
CA ASN A 21 13.18 -6.46 14.17
C ASN A 21 11.72 -6.14 14.57
N THR A 22 11.09 -5.14 13.94
CA THR A 22 9.66 -4.85 14.10
C THR A 22 8.86 -5.26 12.88
N TRP A 23 7.62 -5.65 13.11
CA TRP A 23 6.64 -5.86 12.06
C TRP A 23 6.19 -4.52 11.50
N ILE A 24 6.22 -4.42 10.17
CA ILE A 24 5.79 -3.22 9.45
C ILE A 24 4.46 -3.55 8.82
N VAL A 25 3.47 -2.69 9.06
CA VAL A 25 2.16 -2.76 8.42
C VAL A 25 2.01 -1.53 7.55
N VAL A 26 1.81 -1.74 6.26
CA VAL A 26 1.50 -0.67 5.32
C VAL A 26 0.02 -0.79 4.96
N ARG A 27 -0.76 0.19 5.37
CA ARG A 27 -2.19 0.27 5.04
C ARG A 27 -2.37 1.18 3.83
N VAL A 28 -3.19 0.73 2.89
CA VAL A 28 -3.62 1.43 1.69
C VAL A 28 -5.13 1.62 1.78
N ASP A 29 -5.60 2.85 1.62
CA ASP A 29 -7.01 3.23 1.71
C ASP A 29 -7.43 4.01 0.46
N GLY A 30 -8.67 3.79 0.01
CA GLY A 30 -9.24 4.42 -1.18
C GLY A 30 -9.64 5.87 -0.91
N ARG A 31 -9.00 6.83 -1.59
CA ARG A 31 -9.34 8.24 -1.41
C ARG A 31 -10.72 8.55 -1.97
N ALA A 32 -11.62 9.02 -1.11
CA ALA A 32 -12.99 9.41 -1.45
C ALA A 32 -13.80 8.29 -2.13
N PHE A 33 -13.65 7.05 -1.65
CA PHE A 33 -14.29 5.86 -2.22
C PHE A 33 -15.82 5.96 -2.26
N THR A 34 -16.45 6.66 -1.31
CA THR A 34 -17.91 6.92 -1.32
C THR A 34 -18.37 7.65 -2.59
N LYS A 35 -17.58 8.64 -3.05
CA LYS A 35 -17.89 9.39 -4.29
C LYS A 35 -17.68 8.51 -5.52
N MET A 36 -16.68 7.63 -5.47
CA MET A 36 -16.37 6.68 -6.53
C MET A 36 -17.47 5.62 -6.68
N CYS A 37 -17.94 5.04 -5.58
CA CYS A 37 -19.05 4.09 -5.57
C CYS A 37 -20.33 4.70 -6.17
N ALA A 38 -20.61 5.97 -5.85
CA ALA A 38 -21.75 6.68 -6.41
C ALA A 38 -21.59 6.99 -7.91
N LYS A 39 -20.37 7.30 -8.37
CA LYS A 39 -20.08 7.60 -9.78
C LYS A 39 -20.20 6.36 -10.67
N TYR A 40 -19.72 5.22 -10.18
CA TYR A 40 -19.67 3.96 -10.94
C TYR A 40 -20.83 3.00 -10.59
N ASN A 41 -21.83 3.47 -9.84
CA ASN A 41 -23.02 2.70 -9.44
C ASN A 41 -22.67 1.33 -8.86
N PHE A 42 -21.79 1.29 -7.86
CA PHE A 42 -21.44 0.05 -7.18
C PHE A 42 -22.64 -0.53 -6.43
N GLU A 43 -22.75 -1.85 -6.48
CA GLU A 43 -23.81 -2.58 -5.78
C GLU A 43 -23.62 -2.49 -4.26
N LYS A 44 -24.67 -2.09 -3.53
CA LYS A 44 -24.68 -2.05 -2.06
C LYS A 44 -25.38 -3.29 -1.52
N PRO A 45 -24.89 -3.91 -0.41
CA PRO A 45 -23.83 -3.42 0.47
C PRO A 45 -22.41 -3.72 0.00
N ASN A 46 -22.19 -4.76 -0.83
CA ASN A 46 -20.87 -5.19 -1.27
C ASN A 46 -20.91 -5.52 -2.78
N ASP A 47 -20.13 -4.79 -3.59
CA ASP A 47 -19.93 -5.12 -5.00
C ASP A 47 -18.79 -6.14 -5.15
N ARG A 48 -19.13 -7.34 -5.60
CA ARG A 48 -18.15 -8.43 -5.76
C ARG A 48 -17.07 -8.09 -6.79
N ARG A 49 -17.42 -7.35 -7.86
CA ARG A 49 -16.48 -7.03 -8.95
C ARG A 49 -15.40 -6.07 -8.45
N ALA A 50 -15.80 -5.08 -7.64
CA ALA A 50 -14.88 -4.12 -7.04
C ALA A 50 -13.94 -4.81 -6.03
N LEU A 51 -14.48 -5.72 -5.22
CA LEU A 51 -13.68 -6.51 -4.28
C LEU A 51 -12.68 -7.42 -5.00
N ASP A 52 -13.13 -8.13 -6.05
CA ASP A 52 -12.25 -9.00 -6.84
C ASP A 52 -11.14 -8.23 -7.55
N LEU A 53 -11.44 -7.00 -8.02
CA LEU A 53 -10.45 -6.09 -8.57
C LEU A 53 -9.39 -5.69 -7.52
N MET A 54 -9.82 -5.30 -6.32
CA MET A 54 -8.91 -4.97 -5.22
C MET A 54 -8.06 -6.18 -4.81
N ASN A 55 -8.66 -7.37 -4.74
CA ASN A 55 -7.97 -8.62 -4.43
C ASN A 55 -6.92 -8.96 -5.48
N ALA A 56 -7.22 -8.76 -6.77
CA ALA A 56 -6.28 -9.01 -7.85
C ALA A 56 -5.10 -8.01 -7.83
N ALA A 57 -5.38 -6.74 -7.54
CA ALA A 57 -4.34 -5.72 -7.37
C ALA A 57 -3.44 -6.04 -6.17
N ALA A 58 -4.01 -6.43 -5.03
CA ALA A 58 -3.25 -6.84 -3.85
C ALA A 58 -2.40 -8.09 -4.12
N LYS A 59 -2.93 -9.07 -4.85
CA LYS A 59 -2.19 -10.28 -5.24
C LYS A 59 -0.97 -9.93 -6.10
N ALA A 60 -1.09 -8.97 -7.01
CA ALA A 60 0.04 -8.49 -7.80
C ALA A 60 1.13 -7.88 -6.91
N VAL A 61 0.75 -7.02 -5.95
CA VAL A 61 1.70 -6.41 -4.99
C VAL A 61 2.46 -7.48 -4.17
N VAL A 62 1.77 -8.49 -3.65
CA VAL A 62 2.40 -9.58 -2.89
C VAL A 62 3.32 -10.44 -3.76
N THR A 63 2.98 -10.59 -5.05
CA THR A 63 3.82 -11.33 -6.00
C THR A 63 5.09 -10.56 -6.35
N ASP A 64 4.99 -9.24 -6.50
CA ASP A 64 6.13 -8.37 -6.82
C ASP A 64 7.06 -8.16 -5.61
N LEU A 65 6.50 -8.16 -4.40
CA LEU A 65 7.22 -7.94 -3.14
C LEU A 65 7.14 -9.19 -2.26
N SER A 66 8.06 -10.13 -2.48
CA SER A 66 8.11 -11.43 -1.80
C SER A 66 8.34 -11.36 -0.27
N ASP A 67 8.79 -10.22 0.25
CA ASP A 67 8.96 -10.00 1.69
C ASP A 67 7.64 -9.73 2.44
N ILE A 68 6.54 -9.50 1.71
CA ILE A 68 5.21 -9.38 2.29
C ILE A 68 4.74 -10.77 2.74
N THR A 69 4.51 -10.93 4.03
CA THR A 69 4.10 -12.21 4.62
C THR A 69 2.60 -12.44 4.47
N VAL A 70 1.81 -11.40 4.70
CA VAL A 70 0.34 -11.45 4.68
C VAL A 70 -0.19 -10.15 4.12
N ALA A 71 -1.22 -10.24 3.27
CA ALA A 71 -2.06 -9.11 2.90
C ALA A 71 -3.49 -9.39 3.37
N TYR A 72 -4.14 -8.37 3.94
CA TYR A 72 -5.51 -8.44 4.44
C TYR A 72 -6.30 -7.24 3.92
N GLY A 73 -7.46 -7.48 3.32
CA GLY A 73 -8.31 -6.42 2.78
C GLY A 73 -9.73 -6.49 3.30
N VAL A 74 -10.32 -5.32 3.56
CA VAL A 74 -11.72 -5.16 3.97
C VAL A 74 -12.29 -3.95 3.27
N SER A 75 -13.41 -4.12 2.56
CA SER A 75 -14.09 -3.04 1.82
C SER A 75 -13.15 -2.39 0.80
N ASP A 76 -12.61 -1.22 1.13
CA ASP A 76 -11.76 -0.34 0.34
C ASP A 76 -10.34 -0.18 0.91
N GLU A 77 -10.05 -0.85 2.02
CA GLU A 77 -8.75 -0.83 2.68
C GLU A 77 -7.98 -2.14 2.48
N TYR A 78 -6.65 -2.02 2.36
CA TYR A 78 -5.71 -3.14 2.28
C TYR A 78 -4.51 -2.93 3.19
N SER A 79 -4.22 -3.91 4.04
CA SER A 79 -3.07 -3.93 4.94
C SER A 79 -2.05 -4.97 4.49
N PHE A 80 -0.82 -4.54 4.23
CA PHE A 80 0.31 -5.39 3.86
C PHE A 80 1.27 -5.52 5.05
N ILE A 81 1.51 -6.75 5.49
CA ILE A 81 2.36 -7.06 6.64
C ILE A 81 3.70 -7.58 6.12
N ILE A 82 4.77 -6.87 6.45
CA ILE A 82 6.15 -7.21 6.06
C ILE A 82 6.85 -7.88 7.24
N HIS A 83 7.61 -8.93 6.95
CA HIS A 83 8.33 -9.68 7.96
C HIS A 83 9.36 -8.81 8.71
N LYS A 84 9.47 -9.01 10.02
CA LYS A 84 10.36 -8.22 10.89
C LYS A 84 11.85 -8.27 10.53
N SER A 85 12.29 -9.34 9.87
CA SER A 85 13.68 -9.52 9.43
C SER A 85 13.96 -9.01 8.01
N SER A 86 12.95 -8.51 7.29
CA SER A 86 13.15 -8.01 5.93
C SER A 86 14.02 -6.74 5.95
N GLY A 87 15.00 -6.72 5.04
CA GLY A 87 15.85 -5.57 4.75
C GLY A 87 15.40 -4.77 3.51
N LEU A 88 14.15 -4.98 3.04
CA LEU A 88 13.65 -4.36 1.83
C LEU A 88 13.78 -2.83 1.89
N PHE A 89 14.40 -2.25 0.85
CA PHE A 89 14.73 -0.82 0.74
C PHE A 89 15.42 -0.22 1.96
N GLU A 90 16.33 -0.96 2.61
CA GLU A 90 17.01 -0.53 3.83
C GLU A 90 16.04 -0.15 4.96
N ARG A 91 14.82 -0.70 4.92
CA ARG A 91 13.71 -0.35 5.81
C ARG A 91 13.38 1.14 5.79
N ARG A 92 13.43 1.79 4.64
CA ARG A 92 12.98 3.19 4.47
C ARG A 92 11.46 3.24 4.27
N ALA A 93 10.77 3.93 5.17
CA ALA A 93 9.30 4.01 5.17
C ALA A 93 8.74 4.53 3.85
N SER A 94 9.26 5.66 3.37
CA SER A 94 8.80 6.35 2.16
C SER A 94 8.99 5.50 0.92
N LYS A 95 10.05 4.69 0.85
CA LYS A 95 10.28 3.77 -0.27
C LYS A 95 9.29 2.62 -0.24
N LEU A 96 9.09 2.00 0.93
CA LEU A 96 8.10 0.94 1.09
C LEU A 96 6.69 1.42 0.69
N VAL A 97 6.28 2.56 1.23
CA VAL A 97 4.97 3.15 0.97
C VAL A 97 4.80 3.50 -0.50
N SER A 98 5.74 4.26 -1.07
CA SER A 98 5.63 4.72 -2.45
C SER A 98 5.65 3.55 -3.44
N THR A 99 6.43 2.50 -3.19
CA THR A 99 6.44 1.30 -4.02
C THR A 99 5.13 0.52 -3.92
N ILE A 100 4.64 0.26 -2.70
CA ILE A 100 3.37 -0.48 -2.52
C ILE A 100 2.20 0.28 -3.15
N VAL A 101 2.05 1.58 -2.88
CA VAL A 101 0.92 2.37 -3.41
C VAL A 101 0.97 2.50 -4.92
N SER A 102 2.17 2.69 -5.50
CA SER A 102 2.31 2.83 -6.95
C SER A 102 2.02 1.52 -7.68
N THR A 103 2.55 0.40 -7.19
CA THR A 103 2.25 -0.93 -7.73
C THR A 103 0.77 -1.26 -7.57
N PHE A 104 0.16 -0.95 -6.42
CA PHE A 104 -1.26 -1.18 -6.19
C PHE A 104 -2.13 -0.36 -7.15
N THR A 105 -1.88 0.94 -7.24
CA THR A 105 -2.65 1.87 -8.10
C THR A 105 -2.50 1.50 -9.58
N ALA A 106 -1.29 1.17 -10.03
CA ALA A 106 -1.02 0.78 -11.41
C ALA A 106 -1.78 -0.51 -11.78
N ASN A 107 -1.73 -1.52 -10.92
CA ASN A 107 -2.46 -2.77 -11.12
C ASN A 107 -3.98 -2.56 -11.06
N TYR A 108 -4.46 -1.69 -10.17
CA TYR A 108 -5.88 -1.37 -10.07
C TYR A 108 -6.43 -0.75 -11.37
N VAL A 109 -5.72 0.23 -11.94
CA VAL A 109 -6.09 0.85 -13.22
C VAL A 109 -5.96 -0.13 -14.39
N HIS A 110 -4.90 -0.94 -14.40
CA HIS A 110 -4.67 -1.93 -15.45
C HIS A 110 -5.74 -3.02 -15.48
N LEU A 111 -6.15 -3.52 -14.31
CA LEU A 111 -7.14 -4.58 -14.17
C LEU A 111 -8.58 -4.08 -14.21
N TRP A 112 -8.83 -2.78 -14.04
CA TRP A 112 -10.17 -2.20 -14.09
C TRP A 112 -11.04 -2.69 -15.26
N PRO A 113 -10.61 -2.58 -16.54
CA PRO A 113 -11.44 -3.01 -17.67
C PRO A 113 -11.74 -4.52 -17.69
N LYS A 114 -10.99 -5.33 -16.94
CA LYS A 114 -11.23 -6.78 -16.81
C LYS A 114 -12.40 -7.09 -15.89
N TYR A 115 -12.59 -6.31 -14.83
CA TYR A 115 -13.63 -6.53 -13.81
C TYR A 115 -14.87 -5.66 -14.03
N LEU A 116 -14.66 -4.43 -14.52
CA LEU A 116 -15.69 -3.43 -14.75
C LEU A 116 -15.73 -3.07 -16.24
N THR A 117 -16.15 -4.04 -17.05
CA THR A 117 -16.23 -3.94 -18.52
C THR A 117 -17.23 -2.88 -18.99
N GLU A 118 -18.31 -2.69 -18.24
CA GLU A 118 -19.43 -1.80 -18.61
C GLU A 118 -19.15 -0.33 -18.26
N THR A 119 -18.27 -0.07 -17.30
CA THR A 119 -18.01 1.26 -16.77
C THR A 119 -16.54 1.64 -16.96
N PRO A 120 -16.16 2.27 -18.08
CA PRO A 120 -14.79 2.70 -18.30
C PRO A 120 -14.37 3.76 -17.27
N LEU A 121 -13.10 3.72 -16.87
CA LEU A 121 -12.50 4.73 -16.00
C LEU A 121 -12.63 6.12 -16.63
N SER A 122 -13.12 7.08 -15.85
CA SER A 122 -13.21 8.48 -16.22
C SER A 122 -12.48 9.33 -15.20
N PHE A 123 -11.83 10.41 -15.66
CA PHE A 123 -11.16 11.35 -14.77
C PHE A 123 -12.11 11.91 -13.70
N PRO A 124 -11.64 12.14 -12.45
CA PRO A 124 -10.32 11.84 -11.91
C PRO A 124 -10.09 10.33 -11.67
N LEU A 125 -8.84 9.90 -11.81
CA LEU A 125 -8.43 8.50 -11.57
C LEU A 125 -8.50 8.15 -10.07
N PRO A 126 -8.74 6.86 -9.75
CA PRO A 126 -8.69 6.39 -8.37
C PRO A 126 -7.31 6.68 -7.78
N THR A 127 -7.31 7.26 -6.58
CA THR A 127 -6.10 7.57 -5.83
C THR A 127 -6.20 6.85 -4.50
N PHE A 128 -5.07 6.37 -4.01
CA PHE A 128 -5.00 5.68 -2.73
C PHE A 128 -4.11 6.47 -1.77
N GLU A 129 -4.55 6.56 -0.52
CA GLU A 129 -3.78 7.10 0.59
C GLU A 129 -3.14 5.94 1.35
N THR A 130 -2.03 6.22 2.02
CA THR A 130 -1.24 5.17 2.67
C THR A 130 -0.66 5.62 3.99
N ASP A 131 -0.74 4.73 4.97
CA ASP A 131 -0.14 4.90 6.29
C ASP A 131 0.80 3.75 6.63
N VAL A 132 1.92 4.06 7.29
CA VAL A 132 2.80 3.05 7.89
C VAL A 132 2.50 2.96 9.38
N GLN A 133 2.24 1.75 9.84
CA GLN A 133 2.06 1.44 11.24
C GLN A 133 3.10 0.41 11.69
N PHE A 134 3.57 0.55 12.93
CA PHE A 134 4.49 -0.39 13.56
C PHE A 134 3.73 -1.24 14.55
N ALA A 135 3.79 -2.56 14.37
CA ALA A 135 3.37 -3.48 15.42
C ALA A 135 4.61 -3.84 16.24
N THR A 136 4.86 -3.08 17.30
CA THR A 136 5.77 -3.53 18.36
C THR A 136 5.03 -4.61 19.14
N GLN A 137 5.51 -5.86 19.06
CA GLN A 137 5.05 -6.84 20.02
C GLN A 137 5.50 -6.37 21.41
N PRO A 138 4.61 -6.23 22.41
CA PRO A 138 5.07 -6.16 23.79
C PRO A 138 5.85 -7.44 24.04
N CYS A 139 7.11 -7.29 24.45
CA CYS A 139 7.99 -8.38 24.79
C CYS A 139 7.29 -9.27 25.84
N ARG A 140 6.75 -10.43 25.44
CA ARG A 140 6.13 -11.41 26.36
C ARG A 140 7.20 -12.25 27.07
N THR A 141 8.31 -11.66 27.50
CA THR A 141 9.34 -12.33 28.31
C THR A 141 9.33 -11.91 29.79
N CYS A 142 8.34 -11.12 30.24
CA CYS A 142 8.16 -10.78 31.66
C CYS A 142 7.03 -11.56 32.36
N VAL A 143 6.75 -12.81 31.96
CA VAL A 143 5.82 -13.67 32.71
C VAL A 143 6.51 -15.00 33.00
N THR A 144 6.63 -15.26 34.31
CA THR A 144 7.06 -16.48 35.04
C THR A 144 8.54 -16.84 35.09
N THR A 145 9.26 -16.22 36.05
CA THR A 145 10.07 -16.96 37.05
C THR A 145 9.19 -17.83 37.93
#